data_AF-A0A817SA52-F1
#
_entry.id   AF-A0A817SA52-F1
#
_cell.length_a   1.000
_cell.length_b   1.000
_cell.length_c   1.000
_cell.angle_alpha   90.00
_cell.angle_beta   90.00
_cell.angle_gamma   90.00
#
_symmetry.space_group_name_H-M   'P 1'
#
loop_
_entity.id
_entity.type
_entity.pdbx_description
1 polymer ?
#
loop_
_entity_poly.entity_id
_entity_poly.type
_entity_poly.pdbx_seq_one_letter_code
_entity_poly.pdbx_strand_id
1 'polypeptide(L)'
;MLLLSQSNSSAWGAGGTGFTTYQYYWIAPSTTTATIQFQFFTTSSGNYWDIDNVSIKDSTGVEKITNGGFISKASWNETCSMSGCASIQNYGPSLSPDYWINCISTSNYYSVSQTFTTVPCAAYNVSFDIARYKTNTNTANAYIYIY
;
A
#
# COMPACT_ATOMS: atom_id res chain seq x y z
N MET A 1 -8.22 6.11 -13.68
CA MET A 1 -6.97 6.01 -12.89
C MET A 1 -6.64 7.36 -12.28
N LEU A 2 -6.67 7.46 -10.96
CA LEU A 2 -6.24 8.64 -10.19
C LEU A 2 -5.02 8.26 -9.36
N LEU A 3 -3.95 9.06 -9.44
CA LEU A 3 -2.80 8.96 -8.54
C LEU A 3 -3.17 9.60 -7.20
N LEU A 4 -3.22 8.79 -6.13
CA LEU A 4 -3.53 9.27 -4.79
C LEU A 4 -2.28 9.85 -4.14
N SER A 5 -1.16 9.13 -4.19
CA SER A 5 0.10 9.60 -3.60
C SER A 5 1.32 9.14 -4.39
N GLN A 6 2.35 9.98 -4.35
CA GLN A 6 3.73 9.62 -4.67
C GLN A 6 4.55 9.86 -3.40
N SER A 7 5.09 8.80 -2.80
CA SER A 7 5.93 8.94 -1.62
C SER A 7 7.40 8.77 -1.99
N ASN A 8 8.17 9.82 -1.68
CA ASN A 8 9.62 9.77 -1.50
C ASN A 8 9.86 9.87 0.01
N SER A 9 9.36 8.91 0.80
CA SER A 9 9.58 8.98 2.25
C SER A 9 11.07 8.95 2.54
N SER A 10 11.52 9.86 3.41
CA SER A 10 12.85 9.82 4.00
C SER A 10 12.92 8.52 4.80
N ALA A 11 13.83 7.65 4.40
CA ALA A 11 13.88 6.35 5.02
C ALA A 11 14.32 6.44 6.47
N TRP A 12 13.69 5.62 7.30
CA TRP A 12 14.07 5.47 8.69
C TRP A 12 15.29 4.54 8.74
N GLY A 13 16.31 4.94 9.51
CA GLY A 13 17.42 4.04 9.85
C GLY A 13 16.88 2.77 10.51
N ALA A 14 17.68 1.71 10.53
CA ALA A 14 17.29 0.42 11.10
C ALA A 14 16.65 0.58 12.49
N GLY A 15 15.34 0.32 12.60
CA GLY A 15 14.57 0.39 13.86
C GLY A 15 13.57 1.56 14.01
N GLY A 16 13.39 2.43 13.02
CA GLY A 16 12.38 3.49 13.10
C GLY A 16 11.01 3.09 12.50
N THR A 17 9.95 3.11 13.30
CA THR A 17 8.56 2.73 12.93
C THR A 17 7.73 3.87 12.31
N GLY A 18 8.37 4.79 11.58
CA GLY A 18 7.69 6.01 11.16
C GLY A 18 6.82 5.83 9.92
N PHE A 19 5.61 5.31 10.13
CA PHE A 19 4.54 5.34 9.14
C PHE A 19 4.14 6.78 8.84
N THR A 20 3.85 7.05 7.57
CA THR A 20 3.14 8.25 7.15
C THR A 20 1.71 7.88 6.79
N THR A 21 0.75 8.48 7.47
CA THR A 21 -0.67 8.32 7.17
C THR A 21 -1.08 9.23 6.03
N TYR A 22 -1.76 8.67 5.03
CA TYR A 22 -2.36 9.43 3.95
C TYR A 22 -3.89 9.29 3.98
N GLN A 23 -4.59 10.37 3.63
CA GLN A 23 -6.04 10.42 3.57
C GLN A 23 -6.48 11.18 2.31
N TYR A 24 -7.41 10.60 1.56
CA TYR A 24 -7.93 11.13 0.31
C TYR A 24 -9.44 10.99 0.23
N TYR A 25 -10.05 11.92 -0.51
CA TYR A 25 -11.43 11.78 -0.94
C TYR A 25 -11.44 11.40 -2.42
N TRP A 26 -12.15 10.32 -2.76
CA TRP A 26 -12.24 9.82 -4.13
C TRP A 26 -13.70 9.64 -4.53
N ILE A 27 -14.05 10.13 -5.72
CA ILE A 27 -15.38 9.94 -6.31
C ILE A 27 -15.25 8.84 -7.35
N ALA A 28 -16.02 7.77 -7.17
CA ALA A 28 -16.05 6.69 -8.13
C ALA A 28 -16.53 7.21 -9.48
N PRO A 29 -15.87 6.84 -10.60
CA PRO A 29 -16.38 7.13 -11.92
C PRO A 29 -17.68 6.33 -12.17
N SER A 30 -18.13 6.23 -13.42
CA SER A 30 -19.34 5.48 -13.78
C SER A 30 -19.22 3.95 -13.65
N THR A 31 -18.32 3.45 -12.80
CA THR A 31 -18.03 2.02 -12.62
C THR A 31 -18.65 1.46 -11.33
N THR A 32 -18.97 0.17 -11.34
CA THR A 32 -19.50 -0.58 -10.18
C THR A 32 -18.42 -1.33 -9.40
N THR A 33 -17.18 -1.27 -9.87
CA THR A 33 -16.00 -1.78 -9.19
C THR A 33 -14.85 -0.81 -9.35
N ALA A 34 -13.91 -0.88 -8.42
CA ALA A 34 -12.63 -0.18 -8.49
C ALA A 34 -11.54 -1.00 -7.83
N THR A 35 -10.29 -0.68 -8.12
CA THR A 35 -9.11 -1.33 -7.54
C THR A 35 -8.21 -0.30 -6.90
N ILE A 36 -7.84 -0.54 -5.64
CA ILE A 36 -6.72 0.15 -4.98
C ILE A 36 -5.46 -0.66 -5.25
N GLN A 37 -4.41 0.00 -5.73
CA GLN A 37 -3.12 -0.63 -6.02
C GLN A 37 -1.99 0.18 -5.40
N PHE A 38 -1.15 -0.50 -4.63
CA PHE A 38 0.12 0.00 -4.14
C PHE A 38 1.21 -0.56 -5.03
N GLN A 39 1.98 0.31 -5.66
CA GLN A 39 3.02 -0.05 -6.62
C GLN A 39 4.36 0.52 -6.17
N PHE A 40 5.33 -0.36 -5.99
CA PHE A 40 6.65 -0.05 -5.45
C PHE A 40 7.71 -0.30 -6.51
N PHE A 41 8.61 0.67 -6.66
CA PHE A 41 9.76 0.58 -7.54
C PHE A 41 11.03 0.81 -6.74
N THR A 42 11.95 -0.16 -6.82
CA THR A 42 13.27 -0.05 -6.21
C THR A 42 14.34 -0.23 -7.27
N THR A 43 15.33 0.66 -7.30
CA THR A 43 16.48 0.53 -8.21
C THR A 43 17.65 -0.23 -7.56
N SER A 44 17.56 -0.56 -6.27
CA SER A 44 18.57 -1.32 -5.53
C SER A 44 17.99 -2.14 -4.40
N SER A 45 18.72 -3.20 -4.02
CA SER A 45 18.46 -3.98 -2.80
C SER A 45 18.57 -3.12 -1.54
N GLY A 46 17.94 -3.57 -0.44
CA GLY A 46 17.99 -2.90 0.86
C GLY A 46 16.91 -1.82 1.08
N ASN A 47 15.91 -1.76 0.20
CA ASN A 47 14.72 -0.94 0.38
C ASN A 47 13.53 -1.84 0.73
N TYR A 48 12.84 -1.46 1.78
CA TYR A 48 11.66 -2.16 2.27
C TYR A 48 10.51 -1.19 2.41
N TRP A 49 9.31 -1.68 2.19
CA TRP A 49 8.09 -0.90 2.31
C TRP A 49 7.11 -1.65 3.20
N ASP A 50 6.51 -0.92 4.13
CA ASP A 50 5.39 -1.44 4.91
C ASP A 50 4.13 -0.68 4.53
N ILE A 51 3.03 -1.41 4.46
CA ILE A 51 1.69 -0.86 4.30
C ILE A 51 0.85 -1.37 5.46
N ASP A 52 0.07 -0.49 6.05
CA ASP A 52 -0.88 -0.87 7.10
C ASP A 52 -2.14 0.02 7.04
N ASN A 53 -3.17 -0.37 7.80
CA ASN A 53 -4.42 0.38 8.03
C ASN A 53 -5.07 0.92 6.75
N VAL A 54 -5.06 0.12 5.68
CA VAL A 54 -5.77 0.50 4.45
C VAL A 54 -7.26 0.47 4.75
N SER A 55 -7.95 1.56 4.47
CA SER A 55 -9.40 1.69 4.64
C SER A 55 -9.99 2.46 3.48
N ILE A 56 -11.12 1.96 2.97
CA ILE A 56 -11.95 2.58 1.94
C ILE A 56 -13.38 2.54 2.43
N LYS A 57 -13.90 3.67 2.91
CA LYS A 57 -15.25 3.80 3.45
C LYS A 57 -16.12 4.63 2.54
N ASP A 58 -17.37 4.21 2.35
CA ASP A 58 -18.36 5.05 1.69
C ASP A 58 -18.85 6.19 2.60
N SER A 59 -19.75 7.04 2.08
CA SER A 59 -20.36 8.14 2.84
C SER A 59 -21.14 7.73 4.10
N THR A 60 -21.50 6.45 4.24
CA THR A 60 -22.17 5.90 5.43
C THR A 60 -21.20 5.33 6.44
N GLY A 61 -19.89 5.32 6.14
CA GLY A 61 -18.84 4.77 6.99
C GLY A 61 -18.61 3.26 6.82
N VAL A 62 -19.26 2.62 5.83
CA VAL A 62 -19.12 1.19 5.59
C VAL A 62 -17.84 0.89 4.83
N GLU A 63 -17.01 0.02 5.41
CA GLU A 63 -15.75 -0.48 4.83
C GLU A 63 -16.00 -1.28 3.55
N LYS A 64 -15.21 -1.02 2.50
CA LYS A 64 -15.36 -1.65 1.18
C LYS A 64 -14.28 -2.65 0.83
N ILE A 65 -13.16 -2.60 1.53
CA ILE A 65 -12.10 -3.61 1.41
C ILE A 65 -12.12 -4.51 2.64
N THR A 66 -11.56 -5.70 2.47
CA THR A 66 -11.37 -6.64 3.57
C THR A 66 -9.88 -6.70 3.91
N ASN A 67 -9.56 -7.06 5.16
CA ASN A 67 -8.19 -7.33 5.57
C ASN A 67 -7.22 -6.15 5.29
N GLY A 68 -7.68 -4.92 5.54
CA GLY A 68 -6.91 -3.69 5.33
C GLY A 68 -5.71 -3.51 6.28
N GLY A 69 -5.73 -4.18 7.43
CA GLY A 69 -4.60 -4.30 8.35
C GLY A 69 -3.82 -5.61 8.20
N PHE A 70 -3.87 -6.24 7.01
CA PHE A 70 -2.99 -7.32 6.58
C PHE A 70 -2.72 -8.47 7.57
N ILE A 71 -3.75 -8.91 8.30
CA ILE A 71 -3.70 -10.08 9.21
C ILE A 71 -3.32 -11.36 8.45
N SER A 72 -3.63 -11.41 7.15
CA SER A 72 -3.20 -12.46 6.23
C SER A 72 -2.92 -11.92 4.83
N LYS A 73 -2.33 -12.72 3.94
CA LYS A 73 -2.15 -12.34 2.53
C LYS A 73 -3.42 -12.57 1.71
N ALA A 74 -4.40 -13.27 2.29
CA ALA A 74 -5.65 -13.57 1.60
C ALA A 74 -6.37 -12.26 1.25
N SER A 75 -7.14 -12.28 0.14
CA SER A 75 -7.86 -11.14 -0.47
C SER A 75 -7.02 -10.06 -1.18
N TRP A 76 -5.69 -10.11 -1.08
CA TRP A 76 -4.80 -9.19 -1.79
C TRP A 76 -4.13 -9.87 -2.98
N ASN A 77 -4.22 -9.23 -4.15
CA ASN A 77 -3.60 -9.69 -5.39
C ASN A 77 -2.18 -9.13 -5.47
N GLU A 78 -1.20 -10.03 -5.33
CA GLU A 78 0.21 -9.70 -5.48
C GLU A 78 0.62 -9.87 -6.95
N THR A 79 1.29 -8.87 -7.51
CA THR A 79 2.02 -9.01 -8.78
C THR A 79 3.46 -8.61 -8.54
N CYS A 80 4.36 -9.53 -8.83
CA CYS A 80 5.79 -9.30 -8.70
C CYS A 80 6.51 -9.88 -9.91
N SER A 81 7.54 -9.17 -10.38
CA SER A 81 8.47 -9.70 -11.38
C SER A 81 9.48 -10.73 -10.81
N MET A 82 9.34 -11.15 -9.53
CA MET A 82 10.28 -12.06 -8.85
C MET A 82 9.59 -13.11 -7.96
N SER A 83 10.33 -14.17 -7.62
CA SER A 83 9.97 -15.14 -6.58
C SER A 83 10.33 -14.61 -5.17
N GLY A 84 9.34 -14.37 -4.32
CA GLY A 84 9.49 -14.18 -2.86
C GLY A 84 9.70 -12.74 -2.37
N CYS A 85 8.69 -11.86 -2.49
CA CYS A 85 8.88 -10.42 -2.24
C CYS A 85 8.02 -9.77 -1.15
N ALA A 86 7.09 -10.49 -0.55
CA ALA A 86 6.32 -9.95 0.57
C ALA A 86 6.15 -11.00 1.66
N SER A 87 6.16 -10.55 2.91
CA SER A 87 5.75 -11.32 4.07
C SER A 87 4.85 -10.47 4.94
N ILE A 88 4.09 -11.12 5.82
CA ILE A 88 3.39 -10.40 6.88
C ILE A 88 4.30 -10.46 8.09
N GLN A 89 4.58 -9.29 8.67
CA GLN A 89 5.39 -9.15 9.87
C GLN A 89 4.57 -8.43 10.94
N ASN A 90 5.06 -8.38 12.17
CA ASN A 90 4.39 -7.67 13.28
C ASN A 90 5.27 -6.50 13.72
N TYR A 91 5.52 -5.55 12.82
CA TYR A 91 6.30 -4.34 13.09
C TYR A 91 5.47 -3.04 12.95
N GLY A 92 4.17 -3.17 12.65
CA GLY A 92 3.24 -2.05 12.59
C GLY A 92 3.16 -1.21 13.87
N PRO A 93 2.66 0.05 13.79
CA PRO A 93 2.66 1.03 14.88
C PRO A 93 1.78 0.62 16.08
N SER A 94 0.97 -0.43 15.92
CA SER A 94 0.07 -1.00 16.93
C SER A 94 0.49 -2.40 17.42
N LEU A 95 1.71 -2.87 17.10
CA LEU A 95 2.11 -4.29 17.23
C LEU A 95 1.17 -5.26 16.47
N SER A 96 0.40 -4.72 15.53
CA SER A 96 -0.47 -5.48 14.64
C SER A 96 0.31 -5.92 13.40
N PRO A 97 -0.13 -7.00 12.73
CA PRO A 97 0.49 -7.45 11.51
C PRO A 97 0.44 -6.36 10.44
N ASP A 98 1.57 -6.10 9.79
CA ASP A 98 1.73 -5.16 8.70
C ASP A 98 2.26 -5.88 7.46
N TYR A 99 2.06 -5.24 6.30
CA TYR A 99 2.44 -5.82 5.02
C TYR A 99 3.85 -5.41 4.63
N TRP A 100 4.82 -6.26 4.99
CA TRP A 100 6.23 -6.03 4.74
C TRP A 100 6.65 -6.50 3.34
N ILE A 101 7.13 -5.58 2.53
CA ILE A 101 7.61 -5.84 1.17
C ILE A 101 9.13 -5.74 1.17
N ASN A 102 9.78 -6.87 0.86
CA ASN A 102 11.23 -6.97 0.71
C ASN A 102 11.59 -7.22 -0.76
N CYS A 103 11.98 -6.15 -1.46
CA CYS A 103 12.48 -6.26 -2.83
C CYS A 103 14.00 -6.47 -2.82
N ILE A 104 14.43 -7.72 -3.03
CA ILE A 104 15.82 -8.15 -2.84
C ILE A 104 16.76 -7.79 -4.02
N SER A 105 16.28 -7.34 -5.19
CA SER A 105 17.16 -6.99 -6.32
C SER A 105 16.83 -5.69 -7.05
N THR A 106 17.78 -5.21 -7.86
CA THR A 106 17.77 -3.95 -8.62
C THR A 106 16.79 -4.01 -9.82
N SER A 107 16.05 -2.93 -10.07
CA SER A 107 15.14 -2.74 -11.23
C SER A 107 13.82 -3.50 -11.17
N ASN A 108 13.21 -3.62 -9.99
CA ASN A 108 12.00 -4.41 -9.81
C ASN A 108 10.75 -3.58 -9.50
N TYR A 109 9.63 -4.16 -9.92
CA TYR A 109 8.29 -3.72 -9.59
C TYR A 109 7.64 -4.76 -8.67
N TYR A 110 7.03 -4.27 -7.60
CA TYR A 110 6.11 -5.03 -6.78
C TYR A 110 4.80 -4.27 -6.69
N SER A 111 3.67 -4.97 -6.81
CA SER A 111 2.37 -4.42 -6.43
C SER A 111 1.54 -5.36 -5.60
N VAL A 112 0.75 -4.76 -4.75
CA VAL A 112 -0.34 -5.40 -4.03
C VAL A 112 -1.62 -4.60 -4.27
N SER A 113 -2.72 -5.28 -4.55
CA SER A 113 -3.98 -4.64 -4.92
C SER A 113 -5.20 -5.40 -4.40
N GLN A 114 -6.32 -4.70 -4.23
CA GLN A 114 -7.60 -5.31 -3.93
C GLN A 114 -8.70 -4.61 -4.72
N THR A 115 -9.57 -5.40 -5.35
CA THR A 115 -10.76 -4.90 -6.04
C THR A 115 -11.94 -4.91 -5.08
N PHE A 116 -12.72 -3.83 -5.09
CA PHE A 116 -13.92 -3.68 -4.26
C PHE A 116 -15.08 -3.12 -5.09
N THR A 117 -16.29 -3.23 -4.55
CA THR A 117 -17.51 -2.75 -5.21
C THR A 117 -17.74 -1.26 -4.94
N THR A 118 -18.23 -0.57 -5.95
CA THR A 118 -18.54 0.86 -5.91
C THR A 118 -19.96 1.14 -6.39
N VAL A 119 -20.47 2.30 -6.01
CA VAL A 119 -21.66 2.90 -6.56
C VAL A 119 -21.21 4.01 -7.51
N PRO A 120 -21.68 4.04 -8.76
CA PRO A 120 -21.32 5.08 -9.72
C PRO A 120 -21.51 6.49 -9.15
N CYS A 121 -20.50 7.36 -9.33
CA CYS A 121 -20.51 8.75 -8.86
C CYS A 121 -20.63 8.92 -7.33
N ALA A 122 -20.57 7.84 -6.54
CA ALA A 122 -20.53 7.93 -5.10
C ALA A 122 -19.12 8.25 -4.62
N ALA A 123 -19.02 8.81 -3.42
CA ALA A 123 -17.76 9.23 -2.86
C ALA A 123 -17.31 8.37 -1.70
N TYR A 124 -16.00 8.25 -1.57
CA TYR A 124 -15.30 7.36 -0.66
C TYR A 124 -14.16 8.09 0.04
N ASN A 125 -13.99 7.81 1.33
CA ASN A 125 -12.81 8.18 2.09
C ASN A 125 -11.79 7.03 1.99
N VAL A 126 -10.59 7.35 1.51
CA VAL A 126 -9.49 6.39 1.36
C VAL A 126 -8.37 6.79 2.31
N SER A 127 -7.94 5.88 3.17
CA SER A 127 -6.78 6.07 4.04
C SER A 127 -5.85 4.87 4.02
N PHE A 128 -4.56 5.11 4.25
CA PHE A 128 -3.57 4.07 4.42
C PHE A 128 -2.32 4.63 5.12
N ASP A 129 -1.60 3.75 5.79
CA ASP A 129 -0.29 4.01 6.35
C ASP A 129 0.77 3.37 5.47
N ILE A 130 1.86 4.10 5.23
CA ILE A 130 3.02 3.57 4.48
C ILE A 130 4.32 4.00 5.14
N ALA A 131 5.23 3.06 5.32
CA ALA A 131 6.58 3.31 5.82
C ALA A 131 7.62 2.82 4.81
N ARG A 132 8.83 3.41 4.87
CA ARG A 132 9.99 2.96 4.11
C ARG A 132 11.18 2.79 5.03
N TYR A 133 11.81 1.62 4.93
CA TYR A 133 13.05 1.30 5.63
C TYR A 133 14.16 1.17 4.60
N LYS A 134 15.35 1.68 4.95
CA LYS A 134 16.49 1.73 4.04
C LYS A 134 17.76 1.35 4.77
N THR A 135 18.56 0.52 4.13
CA THR A 135 19.90 0.20 4.61
C THR A 135 21.00 0.97 3.89
N ASN A 136 20.70 1.72 2.81
CA ASN A 136 21.67 2.36 1.91
C ASN A 136 21.07 3.48 1.02
N THR A 137 21.82 4.54 0.66
CA THR A 137 21.40 5.88 0.16
C THR A 137 20.56 6.02 -1.14
N ASN A 138 20.01 4.96 -1.75
CA ASN A 138 19.39 5.04 -3.10
C ASN A 138 17.90 5.48 -3.16
N THR A 139 17.40 5.68 -4.39
CA THR A 139 16.03 6.11 -4.73
C THR A 139 15.07 4.91 -4.76
N ALA A 140 13.92 5.04 -4.10
CA ALA A 140 12.80 4.11 -4.20
C ALA A 140 11.52 4.94 -4.20
N ASN A 141 10.54 4.52 -4.99
CA ASN A 141 9.28 5.22 -5.14
C ASN A 141 8.12 4.28 -4.83
N ALA A 142 7.11 4.79 -4.13
CA ALA A 142 5.79 4.17 -4.08
C ALA A 142 4.78 5.06 -4.77
N TYR A 143 3.93 4.44 -5.59
CA TYR A 143 2.80 5.07 -6.25
C TYR A 143 1.53 4.33 -5.88
N ILE A 144 0.54 5.08 -5.40
CA ILE A 144 -0.72 4.52 -4.93
C ILE A 144 -1.84 5.03 -5.83
N TYR A 145 -2.59 4.10 -6.40
CA TYR A 145 -3.61 4.39 -7.41
C TYR A 145 -4.95 3.81 -7.01
N ILE A 146 -6.01 4.51 -7.42
CA ILE A 146 -7.36 3.96 -7.48
C ILE A 146 -7.90 4.10 -8.91
N TYR A 147 -8.44 3.02 -9.46
CA TYR A 147 -8.93 2.99 -10.86
C TYR A 147 -10.10 2.04 -11.08
#